data_AF-A0A0J1GWN4-F1
#
_entry.id   AF-A0A0J1GWN4-F1
#
_cell.length_a   1.000
_cell.length_b   1.000
_cell.length_c   1.000
_cell.angle_alpha   90.00
_cell.angle_beta   90.00
_cell.angle_gamma   90.00
#
_symmetry.space_group_name_H-M   'P 1'
#
loop_
_entity.id
_entity.type
_entity.pdbx_description
1 polymer ?
#
loop_
_entity_poly.entity_id
_entity_poly.type
_entity_poly.pdbx_seq_one_letter_code
_entity_poly.pdbx_strand_id
1 'polypeptide(L)'
;MSKSFLIVFTSSVQKELINEFEIDEGLIALHREGSSVSPSIRLIPTDRNINKDIAQDIVEGFLTDQFSVIESKIMEDKYHYHMEVIFQFIFEDFVQVTLSGSNLFYKEGDVEYFYSIEGCFCKAFAHSLTQNINTGFPISITCEKPTKIS
;
A
#
# COMPACT_ATOMS: atom_id res chain seq x y z
N MET A 1 11.88 -20.78 2.84
CA MET A 1 12.27 -19.39 2.51
C MET A 1 10.98 -18.60 2.35
N SER A 2 11.07 -17.28 2.25
CA SER A 2 9.90 -16.44 2.02
C SER A 2 10.05 -15.66 0.72
N LYS A 3 8.91 -15.34 0.10
CA LYS A 3 8.81 -14.42 -1.04
C LYS A 3 8.54 -13.04 -0.48
N SER A 4 9.40 -12.08 -0.83
CA SER A 4 9.24 -10.68 -0.45
C SER A 4 8.99 -9.83 -1.68
N PHE A 5 7.91 -9.05 -1.66
CA PHE A 5 7.62 -8.03 -2.68
C PHE A 5 7.67 -6.64 -2.07
N LEU A 6 8.37 -5.72 -2.72
CA LEU A 6 8.49 -4.34 -2.28
C LEU A 6 7.67 -3.40 -3.17
N ILE A 7 7.01 -2.44 -2.54
CA ILE A 7 6.21 -1.42 -3.23
C ILE A 7 6.64 -0.07 -2.69
N VAL A 8 7.23 0.74 -3.56
CA VAL A 8 7.68 2.11 -3.24
C VAL A 8 6.58 3.07 -3.62
N PHE A 9 5.99 3.73 -2.62
CA PHE A 9 5.06 4.83 -2.78
C PHE A 9 5.82 6.15 -2.71
N THR A 10 5.48 7.08 -3.60
CA THR A 10 5.95 8.46 -3.53
C THR A 10 4.81 9.45 -3.72
N SER A 11 4.92 10.60 -3.02
CA SER A 11 3.98 11.71 -3.17
C SER A 11 4.68 13.03 -2.85
N SER A 12 4.33 14.10 -3.57
CA SER A 12 4.82 15.46 -3.34
C SER A 12 3.64 16.38 -3.03
N VAL A 13 3.55 16.83 -1.79
CA VAL A 13 2.37 17.56 -1.29
C VAL A 13 2.77 18.99 -0.95
N GLN A 14 1.98 19.97 -1.39
CA GLN A 14 2.20 21.37 -1.04
C GLN A 14 2.04 21.58 0.47
N LYS A 15 3.03 22.22 1.09
CA LYS A 15 3.04 22.49 2.54
C LYS A 15 1.83 23.28 3.00
N GLU A 16 1.30 24.17 2.17
CA GLU A 16 0.10 24.98 2.48
C GLU A 16 -1.17 24.15 2.69
N LEU A 17 -1.22 22.92 2.18
CA LEU A 17 -2.36 22.01 2.34
C LEU A 17 -2.26 21.18 3.63
N ILE A 18 -1.14 21.25 4.35
CA ILE A 18 -0.83 20.42 5.51
C ILE A 18 -0.61 21.33 6.72
N ASN A 19 -1.40 21.13 7.78
CA ASN A 19 -1.26 21.85 9.04
C ASN A 19 0.02 21.43 9.78
N GLU A 20 0.23 20.12 9.88
CA GLU A 20 1.37 19.48 10.54
C GLU A 20 1.52 18.03 10.01
N PHE A 21 2.67 17.41 10.29
CA PHE A 21 2.86 15.99 10.04
C PHE A 21 3.50 15.32 11.27
N GLU A 22 3.21 14.04 11.43
CA GLU A 22 3.72 13.18 12.49
C GLU A 22 4.41 11.96 11.87
N ILE A 23 5.49 11.50 12.50
CA ILE A 23 6.11 10.21 12.20
C ILE A 23 6.11 9.40 13.49
N ASP A 24 5.37 8.30 13.52
CA ASP A 24 5.30 7.39 14.65
C ASP A 24 5.56 5.96 14.20
N GLU A 25 6.47 5.24 14.86
CA GLU A 25 6.91 3.89 14.50
C GLU A 25 7.25 3.69 13.00
N GLY A 26 7.76 4.74 12.34
CA GLY A 26 8.07 4.70 10.92
C GLY A 26 6.85 4.87 10.01
N LEU A 27 5.73 5.33 10.53
CA LEU A 27 4.49 5.63 9.81
C LEU A 27 4.31 7.14 9.72
N ILE A 28 3.97 7.64 8.52
CA ILE A 28 3.71 9.06 8.30
C ILE A 28 2.22 9.34 8.47
N ALA A 29 1.87 10.35 9.27
CA ALA A 29 0.56 10.98 9.27
C ALA A 29 0.66 12.44 8.83
N LEU A 30 -0.18 12.83 7.87
CA LEU A 30 -0.36 14.22 7.44
C LEU A 30 -1.70 14.74 7.98
N HIS A 31 -1.66 15.87 8.67
CA HIS A 31 -2.85 16.49 9.25
C HIS A 31 -3.32 17.64 8.36
N ARG A 32 -4.58 17.60 7.93
CA ARG A 32 -5.21 18.61 7.07
C ARG A 32 -6.68 18.80 7.46
N GLU A 33 -7.08 20.04 7.70
CA GLU A 33 -8.50 20.47 7.80
C GLU A 33 -9.43 19.48 8.53
N GLY A 34 -9.04 19.02 9.73
CA GLY A 34 -9.85 18.11 10.55
C GLY A 34 -9.78 16.62 10.15
N SER A 35 -8.89 16.25 9.22
CA SER A 35 -8.58 14.89 8.84
C SER A 35 -7.10 14.60 9.02
N SER A 36 -6.76 13.33 9.25
CA SER A 36 -5.38 12.86 9.32
C SER A 36 -5.24 11.65 8.42
N VAL A 37 -4.29 11.71 7.51
CA VAL A 37 -4.12 10.70 6.45
C VAL A 37 -2.70 10.17 6.40
N SER A 38 -2.56 8.90 6.07
CA SER A 38 -1.25 8.25 5.88
C SER A 38 -1.11 7.74 4.46
N PRO A 39 0.09 7.79 3.85
CA PRO A 39 0.40 7.04 2.65
C PRO A 39 0.02 5.56 2.81
N SER A 40 -0.56 4.98 1.77
CA SER A 40 -0.91 3.56 1.73
C SER A 40 -0.94 3.06 0.28
N ILE A 41 -1.27 1.78 0.13
CA ILE A 41 -1.72 1.19 -1.13
C ILE A 41 -3.11 0.62 -0.94
N ARG A 42 -3.80 0.40 -2.06
CA ARG A 42 -5.07 -0.30 -2.11
C ARG A 42 -4.99 -1.44 -3.12
N LEU A 43 -5.58 -2.58 -2.76
CA LEU A 43 -5.80 -3.72 -3.64
C LEU A 43 -7.22 -3.64 -4.20
N ILE A 44 -7.33 -3.62 -5.53
CA ILE A 44 -8.62 -3.53 -6.24
C ILE A 44 -8.83 -4.82 -7.01
N PRO A 45 -9.88 -5.61 -6.68
CA PRO A 45 -10.21 -6.81 -7.43
C PRO A 45 -10.47 -6.47 -8.91
N THR A 46 -9.74 -7.14 -9.81
CA THR A 46 -9.87 -6.91 -11.26
C THR A 46 -10.67 -7.99 -11.97
N ASP A 47 -10.76 -9.18 -11.39
CA ASP A 47 -11.56 -10.26 -11.97
C ASP A 47 -13.06 -9.98 -11.76
N ARG A 48 -13.82 -10.09 -12.85
CA ARG A 48 -15.29 -9.91 -12.85
C ARG A 48 -16.03 -11.20 -12.53
N ASN A 49 -15.35 -12.35 -12.56
CA ASN A 49 -15.96 -13.66 -12.34
C ASN A 49 -15.99 -14.05 -10.85
N ILE A 50 -15.22 -13.36 -10.01
CA ILE A 50 -15.21 -13.56 -8.57
C ILE A 50 -16.11 -12.54 -7.89
N ASN A 51 -16.86 -12.99 -6.88
CA ASN A 51 -17.62 -12.09 -6.03
C ASN A 51 -16.66 -11.10 -5.35
N LYS A 52 -16.90 -9.81 -5.55
CA LYS A 52 -16.07 -8.74 -4.99
C LYS A 52 -15.98 -8.80 -3.47
N ASP A 53 -17.03 -9.21 -2.78
CA ASP A 53 -17.06 -9.33 -1.33
C ASP A 53 -16.08 -10.42 -0.88
N ILE A 54 -16.09 -11.58 -1.55
CA ILE A 54 -15.13 -12.66 -1.29
C ILE A 54 -13.69 -12.20 -1.60
N ALA A 55 -13.48 -11.52 -2.73
CA ALA A 55 -12.16 -11.00 -3.07
C ALA A 55 -11.66 -9.97 -2.04
N GLN A 56 -12.57 -9.20 -1.44
CA GLN A 56 -12.25 -8.24 -0.39
C GLN A 56 -11.98 -8.94 0.95
N ASP A 57 -12.73 -9.99 1.29
CA ASP A 57 -12.48 -10.80 2.50
C ASP A 57 -11.06 -11.41 2.48
N ILE A 58 -10.56 -11.83 1.31
CA ILE A 58 -9.17 -12.29 1.18
C ILE A 58 -8.16 -11.16 1.46
N VAL A 59 -8.47 -9.93 1.04
CA VAL A 59 -7.59 -8.79 1.33
C VAL A 59 -7.54 -8.52 2.84
N GLU A 60 -8.70 -8.45 3.48
CA GLU A 60 -8.82 -8.10 4.90
C GLU A 60 -8.36 -9.24 5.82
N GLY A 61 -8.58 -10.49 5.43
CA GLY A 61 -8.30 -11.66 6.27
C GLY A 61 -6.96 -12.36 6.01
N PHE A 62 -6.31 -12.15 4.85
CA PHE A 62 -5.04 -12.80 4.53
C PHE A 62 -3.97 -11.82 4.06
N LEU A 63 -4.24 -11.03 3.02
CA LEU A 63 -3.20 -10.17 2.43
C LEU A 63 -2.76 -9.06 3.38
N THR A 64 -3.66 -8.56 4.24
CA THR A 64 -3.33 -7.58 5.28
C THR A 64 -2.32 -8.13 6.29
N ASP A 65 -2.43 -9.41 6.66
CA ASP A 65 -1.47 -10.04 7.59
C ASP A 65 -0.07 -10.20 6.99
N GLN A 66 0.02 -10.22 5.66
CA GLN A 66 1.29 -10.33 4.94
C GLN A 66 1.92 -8.96 4.67
N PHE A 67 1.22 -7.87 5.00
CA PHE A 67 1.57 -6.50 4.64
C PHE A 67 2.20 -5.73 5.79
N SER A 68 3.26 -4.98 5.50
CA SER A 68 3.93 -4.13 6.49
C SER A 68 4.55 -2.89 5.84
N VAL A 69 4.78 -1.87 6.67
CA VAL A 69 5.59 -0.69 6.32
C VAL A 69 7.02 -0.95 6.81
N ILE A 70 8.00 -0.82 5.92
CA ILE A 70 9.41 -1.10 6.22
C ILE A 70 10.20 0.19 6.41
N GLU A 71 9.90 1.20 5.60
CA GLU A 71 10.59 2.48 5.66
C GLU A 71 9.63 3.60 5.28
N SER A 72 9.71 4.71 6.01
CA SER A 72 9.07 5.95 5.62
C SER A 72 10.04 7.11 5.75
N LYS A 73 10.03 7.98 4.75
CA LYS A 73 10.88 9.15 4.68
C LYS A 73 10.09 10.36 4.22
N ILE A 74 10.34 11.49 4.90
CA ILE A 74 9.91 12.81 4.44
C ILE A 74 11.14 13.65 4.18
N MET A 75 11.24 14.19 2.98
CA MET A 75 12.16 15.25 2.63
C MET A 75 11.37 16.52 2.39
N GLU A 76 11.90 17.66 2.76
CA GLU A 76 11.22 18.93 2.55
C GLU A 76 12.04 19.88 1.71
N ASP A 77 11.34 20.62 0.85
CA ASP A 77 11.87 21.81 0.21
C ASP A 77 11.07 23.05 0.65
N LYS A 78 11.24 24.16 -0.06
CA LYS A 78 10.57 25.43 0.25
C LYS A 78 9.04 25.33 0.19
N TYR A 79 8.49 24.49 -0.69
CA TYR A 79 7.07 24.46 -1.04
C TYR A 79 6.41 23.10 -0.79
N HIS A 80 7.16 22.01 -0.76
CA HIS A 80 6.62 20.66 -0.71
C HIS A 80 7.19 19.81 0.42
N TYR A 81 6.35 18.89 0.90
CA TYR A 81 6.76 17.66 1.55
C TYR A 81 6.83 16.54 0.51
N HIS A 82 7.99 15.95 0.34
CA HIS A 82 8.23 14.79 -0.51
C HIS A 82 8.29 13.55 0.36
N MET A 83 7.30 12.68 0.20
CA MET A 83 7.19 11.43 0.92
C MET A 83 7.65 10.27 0.06
N GLU A 84 8.36 9.35 0.70
CA GLU A 84 8.66 8.03 0.18
C GLU A 84 8.30 7.02 1.26
N VAL A 85 7.52 6.00 0.91
CA VAL A 85 7.15 4.90 1.82
C VAL A 85 7.37 3.58 1.11
N ILE A 86 8.12 2.69 1.74
CA ILE A 86 8.38 1.34 1.26
C ILE A 86 7.49 0.38 2.01
N PHE A 87 6.55 -0.21 1.28
CA PHE A 87 5.72 -1.29 1.76
C PHE A 87 6.30 -2.64 1.37
N GLN A 88 6.03 -3.66 2.19
CA GLN A 88 6.44 -5.02 1.92
C GLN A 88 5.28 -5.98 2.09
N PHE A 89 5.15 -6.90 1.13
CA PHE A 89 4.44 -8.14 1.34
C PHE A 89 5.42 -9.29 1.55
N ILE A 90 5.26 -10.05 2.64
CA ILE A 90 6.03 -11.27 2.90
C ILE A 90 5.09 -12.47 2.84
N PHE A 91 5.42 -13.46 2.03
CA PHE A 91 4.65 -14.70 1.93
C PHE A 91 5.56 -15.91 2.15
N GLU A 92 5.01 -16.97 2.74
CA GLU A 92 5.67 -18.27 2.79
C GLU A 92 5.90 -18.84 1.37
N ASP A 93 6.97 -19.60 1.17
CA ASP A 93 7.33 -20.14 -0.15
C ASP A 93 6.23 -20.95 -0.83
N PHE A 94 5.43 -21.68 -0.04
CA PHE A 94 4.35 -22.53 -0.54
C PHE A 94 3.12 -21.74 -1.01
N VAL A 95 3.01 -20.46 -0.63
CA VAL A 95 1.92 -19.58 -1.08
C VAL A 95 2.10 -19.27 -2.57
N GLN A 96 1.07 -19.54 -3.36
CA GLN A 96 1.06 -19.26 -4.79
C GLN A 96 0.69 -17.80 -5.04
N VAL A 97 1.70 -16.94 -5.00
CA VAL A 97 1.56 -15.50 -5.24
C VAL A 97 2.58 -15.03 -6.28
N THR A 98 2.15 -14.13 -7.16
CA THR A 98 3.01 -13.51 -8.17
C THR A 98 2.70 -12.02 -8.29
N LEU A 99 3.73 -11.20 -8.42
CA LEU A 99 3.63 -9.78 -8.70
C LEU A 99 4.19 -9.48 -10.10
N SER A 100 3.38 -8.87 -10.96
CA SER A 100 3.76 -8.46 -12.31
C SER A 100 3.37 -7.01 -12.56
N GLY A 101 4.36 -6.11 -12.46
CA GLY A 101 4.09 -4.68 -12.40
C GLY A 101 3.26 -4.37 -11.15
N SER A 102 2.17 -3.61 -11.31
CA SER A 102 1.21 -3.30 -10.24
C SER A 102 0.08 -4.32 -10.13
N ASN A 103 0.24 -5.55 -10.64
CA ASN A 103 -0.80 -6.58 -10.56
C ASN A 103 -0.35 -7.72 -9.65
N LEU A 104 -1.14 -8.00 -8.63
CA LEU A 104 -0.95 -9.10 -7.69
C LEU A 104 -1.92 -10.25 -8.03
N PHE A 105 -1.34 -11.42 -8.22
CA PHE A 105 -2.06 -12.67 -8.39
C PHE A 105 -1.84 -13.55 -7.16
N TYR A 106 -2.93 -14.08 -6.61
CA TYR A 106 -2.93 -15.01 -5.49
C TYR A 106 -3.79 -16.22 -5.83
N LYS A 107 -3.31 -17.43 -5.57
CA LYS A 107 -4.06 -18.68 -5.80
C LYS A 107 -4.19 -19.48 -4.51
N GLU A 108 -5.43 -19.85 -4.21
CA GLU A 108 -5.80 -20.69 -3.07
C GLU A 108 -6.54 -21.94 -3.57
N GLY A 109 -5.85 -23.08 -3.56
CA GLY A 109 -6.38 -24.30 -4.18
C GLY A 109 -6.67 -24.08 -5.67
N ASP A 110 -7.94 -24.19 -6.04
CA ASP A 110 -8.43 -24.00 -7.42
C ASP A 110 -8.95 -22.58 -7.70
N VAL A 111 -8.94 -21.68 -6.71
CA VAL A 111 -9.46 -20.32 -6.83
C VAL A 111 -8.33 -19.33 -7.08
N GLU A 112 -8.54 -18.42 -8.03
CA GLU A 112 -7.53 -17.47 -8.52
C GLU A 112 -7.98 -16.03 -8.32
N TYR A 113 -7.28 -15.27 -7.47
CA TYR A 113 -7.59 -13.89 -7.15
C TYR A 113 -6.63 -12.93 -7.86
N PHE A 114 -7.19 -11.91 -8.52
CA PHE A 114 -6.45 -10.91 -9.27
C PHE A 114 -6.74 -9.51 -8.73
N TYR A 115 -5.68 -8.78 -8.37
CA TYR A 115 -5.76 -7.43 -7.83
C TYR A 115 -4.86 -6.47 -8.59
N SER A 116 -5.35 -5.25 -8.81
CA SER A 116 -4.52 -4.09 -9.16
C SER A 116 -4.10 -3.38 -7.87
N ILE A 117 -2.82 -3.04 -7.78
CA ILE A 117 -2.25 -2.23 -6.71
C ILE A 117 -2.30 -0.78 -7.16
N GLU A 118 -2.89 0.08 -6.34
CA GLU A 118 -2.87 1.53 -6.53
C GLU A 118 -2.31 2.21 -5.28
N GLY A 119 -1.52 3.27 -5.46
CA GLY A 119 -1.15 4.13 -4.33
C GLY A 119 -2.35 4.95 -3.87
N CYS A 120 -2.51 5.10 -2.56
CA CYS A 120 -3.58 5.90 -2.00
C CYS A 120 -3.14 6.58 -0.70
N PHE A 121 -4.05 7.34 -0.11
CA PHE A 121 -3.97 7.69 1.31
C PHE A 121 -5.09 6.96 2.04
N CYS A 122 -4.87 6.58 3.29
CA CYS A 122 -5.91 6.04 4.18
C CYS A 122 -6.03 6.91 5.44
N LYS A 123 -6.96 6.57 6.34
CA LYS A 123 -6.98 7.19 7.67
C LYS A 123 -5.63 6.97 8.35
N ALA A 124 -5.14 7.97 9.07
CA ALA A 124 -3.85 7.90 9.74
C ALA A 124 -3.69 6.59 10.53
N PHE A 125 -2.55 5.92 10.33
CA PHE A 125 -2.14 4.67 10.99
C PHE A 125 -3.07 3.46 10.77
N ALA A 126 -4.02 3.52 9.84
CA ALA A 126 -4.98 2.43 9.62
C ALA A 126 -4.49 1.33 8.64
N HIS A 127 -3.44 1.61 7.84
CA HIS A 127 -2.81 0.71 6.83
C HIS A 127 -3.75 -0.25 6.11
N SER A 128 -4.94 0.23 5.76
CA SER A 128 -5.94 -0.60 5.10
C SER A 128 -5.59 -0.76 3.63
N LEU A 129 -5.59 -2.01 3.18
CA LEU A 129 -5.46 -2.38 1.77
C LEU A 129 -6.76 -2.23 0.98
N THR A 130 -7.88 -1.91 1.63
CA THR A 130 -9.21 -1.81 0.99
C THR A 130 -9.76 -0.38 0.98
N GLN A 131 -9.39 0.43 1.97
CA GLN A 131 -9.86 1.80 2.12
C GLN A 131 -8.97 2.80 1.38
N ASN A 132 -9.58 3.89 0.95
CA ASN A 132 -8.86 5.06 0.45
C ASN A 132 -9.57 6.36 0.85
N ILE A 133 -8.77 7.41 0.98
CA ILE A 133 -9.20 8.79 1.16
C ILE A 133 -8.68 9.55 -0.05
N ASN A 134 -9.57 10.21 -0.78
CA ASN A 134 -9.18 11.06 -1.88
C ASN A 134 -8.67 12.39 -1.35
N THR A 135 -7.36 12.63 -1.48
CA THR A 135 -6.70 13.84 -1.02
C THR A 135 -6.45 14.85 -2.16
N GLY A 136 -6.53 14.40 -3.42
CA GLY A 136 -6.07 15.17 -4.58
C GLY A 136 -4.54 15.30 -4.70
N PHE A 137 -3.78 14.65 -3.81
CA PHE A 137 -2.32 14.68 -3.86
C PHE A 137 -1.79 13.83 -5.01
N PRO A 138 -0.67 14.23 -5.65
CA PRO A 138 -0.04 13.41 -6.66
C PRO A 138 0.53 12.15 -6.01
N ILE A 139 0.27 10.99 -6.60
CA ILE A 139 0.69 9.69 -6.09
C ILE A 139 1.37 8.92 -7.20
N SER A 140 2.47 8.25 -6.88
CA SER A 140 3.11 7.27 -7.74
C SER A 140 3.50 6.04 -6.93
N ILE A 141 3.42 4.87 -7.56
CA ILE A 141 3.94 3.62 -6.99
C ILE A 141 4.85 2.91 -7.97
N THR A 142 5.89 2.27 -7.45
CA THR A 142 6.73 1.32 -8.20
C THR A 142 6.73 -0.01 -7.46
N CYS A 143 6.45 -1.09 -8.18
CA CYS A 143 6.43 -2.45 -7.63
C CYS A 143 7.67 -3.19 -8.08
N GLU A 144 8.49 -3.65 -7.12
CA GLU A 144 9.72 -4.39 -7.40
C GLU A 144 9.47 -5.90 -7.45
N LYS A 145 10.28 -6.59 -8.26
CA LYS A 145 10.20 -8.05 -8.39
C LYS A 145 10.67 -8.75 -7.11
N PRO A 146 10.19 -9.99 -6.86
CA PRO A 146 10.49 -10.69 -5.62
C PRO A 146 11.98 -10.91 -5.42
N THR A 147 12.47 -10.56 -4.24
CA THR A 147 13.78 -10.99 -3.74
C THR A 147 13.57 -12.19 -2.82
N LYS A 148 14.35 -13.27 -3.01
CA LYS A 148 14.37 -14.38 -2.05
C LYS A 148 15.09 -13.90 -0.80
N ILE A 149 14.43 -13.96 0.35
CA ILE A 149 15.08 -13.73 1.64
C ILE A 149 15.62 -15.10 2.09
N SER A 150 16.94 -15.19 2.22
CA SER A 150 17.69 -16.39 2.61
C SER A 150 17.75 -16.58 4.12
#